data_AF-A0A2C6VJ68-F1
#
_entry.id   AF-A0A2C6VJ68-F1
#
_cell.length_a   1.000
_cell.length_b   1.000
_cell.length_c   1.000
_cell.angle_alpha   90.00
_cell.angle_beta   90.00
_cell.angle_gamma   90.00
#
_symmetry.space_group_name_H-M   'P 1'
#
loop_
_entity.id
_entity.type
_entity.pdbx_description
1 polymer ?
#
loop_
_entity_poly.entity_id
_entity_poly.type
_entity_poly.pdbx_seq_one_letter_code
_entity_poly.pdbx_strand_id
1 'polypeptide(L)'
;MVEFDNNQQTNLYVNQESDSDARLMATLIYVLSFFTSIIAPLIIWLIKREDSPFVDRAGKNFFNFVLSYVIWLSIATIAMLILIGFILFPIIAILHFIFTIVAAVKAYNGEDYLPPLSIRFFK
;
A
#
# COMPACT_ATOMS: atom_id res chain seq x y z
N MET A 1 -28.53 -28.15 -19.17
CA MET A 1 -28.37 -26.78 -19.72
C MET A 1 -28.43 -25.72 -18.62
N VAL A 2 -29.40 -25.78 -17.69
CA VAL A 2 -29.50 -24.87 -16.52
C VAL A 2 -28.29 -24.94 -15.57
N GLU A 3 -27.73 -26.13 -15.35
CA GLU A 3 -26.61 -26.33 -14.42
C GLU A 3 -25.27 -25.75 -14.90
N PHE A 4 -25.08 -25.62 -16.22
CA PHE A 4 -23.89 -24.99 -16.79
C PHE A 4 -23.88 -23.47 -16.56
N ASP A 5 -25.03 -22.80 -16.69
CA ASP A 5 -25.18 -21.36 -16.45
C ASP A 5 -24.99 -21.01 -14.96
N ASN A 6 -25.57 -21.81 -14.05
CA ASN A 6 -25.39 -21.66 -12.62
C ASN A 6 -23.92 -21.77 -12.19
N ASN A 7 -23.16 -22.69 -12.78
CA ASN A 7 -21.72 -22.83 -12.50
C ASN A 7 -20.92 -21.62 -13.01
N GLN A 8 -21.22 -21.09 -14.19
CA GLN A 8 -20.55 -19.88 -14.68
C GLN A 8 -20.85 -18.68 -13.78
N GLN A 9 -22.11 -18.47 -13.42
CA GLN A 9 -22.50 -17.40 -12.50
C GLN A 9 -21.80 -17.56 -11.15
N THR A 10 -21.80 -18.76 -10.56
CA THR A 10 -21.12 -19.03 -9.28
C THR A 10 -19.64 -18.69 -9.35
N ASN A 11 -18.94 -19.10 -10.42
CA ASN A 11 -17.53 -18.76 -10.60
C ASN A 11 -17.32 -17.24 -10.77
N LEU A 12 -18.20 -16.53 -11.50
CA LEU A 12 -18.08 -15.08 -11.64
C LEU A 12 -18.28 -14.36 -10.29
N TYR A 13 -19.25 -14.78 -9.47
CA TYR A 13 -19.45 -14.21 -8.14
C TYR A 13 -18.24 -14.44 -7.23
N VAL A 14 -17.68 -15.66 -7.19
CA VAL A 14 -16.49 -15.98 -6.37
C VAL A 14 -15.27 -15.17 -6.82
N ASN A 15 -15.06 -14.99 -8.13
CA ASN A 15 -13.96 -14.18 -8.64
C ASN A 15 -14.15 -12.69 -8.33
N GLN A 16 -15.39 -12.18 -8.38
CA GLN A 16 -15.67 -10.77 -8.06
C GLN A 16 -15.56 -10.50 -6.54
N GLU A 17 -15.99 -11.44 -5.70
CA GLU A 17 -15.84 -11.36 -4.25
C GLU A 17 -14.36 -11.39 -3.85
N SER A 18 -13.59 -12.35 -4.39
CA SER A 18 -12.15 -12.43 -4.11
C SER A 18 -11.35 -11.22 -4.63
N ASP A 19 -11.73 -10.61 -5.76
CA ASP A 19 -11.17 -9.34 -6.22
C ASP A 19 -11.50 -8.19 -5.26
N SER A 20 -12.77 -8.11 -4.85
CA SER A 20 -13.24 -7.09 -3.90
C SER A 20 -12.50 -7.19 -2.56
N ASP A 21 -12.38 -8.40 -2.01
CA ASP A 21 -11.65 -8.68 -0.77
C ASP A 21 -10.16 -8.31 -0.90
N ALA A 22 -9.52 -8.68 -2.01
CA ALA A 22 -8.12 -8.32 -2.25
C ALA A 22 -7.92 -6.80 -2.26
N ARG A 23 -8.83 -6.05 -2.90
CA ARG A 23 -8.81 -4.58 -2.96
C ARG A 23 -9.02 -3.96 -1.59
N LEU A 24 -9.94 -4.50 -0.79
CA LEU A 24 -10.16 -4.05 0.58
C LEU A 24 -8.93 -4.30 1.45
N MET A 25 -8.33 -5.49 1.40
CA MET A 25 -7.12 -5.81 2.17
C MET A 25 -5.96 -4.91 1.77
N ALA A 26 -5.74 -4.70 0.47
CA ALA A 26 -4.73 -3.78 -0.03
C ALA A 26 -4.98 -2.33 0.42
N THR A 27 -6.24 -1.89 0.47
CA THR A 27 -6.61 -0.56 0.98
C THR A 27 -6.33 -0.44 2.47
N LEU A 28 -6.66 -1.47 3.25
CA LEU A 28 -6.43 -1.51 4.70
C LEU A 28 -4.95 -1.42 5.07
N ILE A 29 -4.04 -1.96 4.25
CA ILE A 29 -2.60 -1.78 4.42
C ILE A 29 -2.25 -0.29 4.50
N TYR A 30 -2.81 0.56 3.63
CA TYR A 30 -2.52 1.99 3.67
C TYR A 30 -3.31 2.73 4.76
N VAL A 31 -4.61 2.45 4.92
CA VAL A 31 -5.47 3.17 5.88
C VAL A 31 -5.07 2.89 7.34
N LEU A 32 -4.81 1.62 7.70
CA LEU A 32 -4.43 1.27 9.07
C LEU A 32 -3.03 1.75 9.43
N SER A 33 -2.19 2.07 8.43
CA SER A 33 -0.85 2.60 8.67
C SER A 33 -0.87 3.95 9.40
N PHE A 34 -1.93 4.74 9.26
CA PHE A 34 -2.07 6.02 9.97
C PHE A 34 -2.12 5.86 11.49
N PHE A 35 -2.67 4.74 11.97
CA PHE A 35 -2.91 4.51 13.40
C PHE A 35 -1.93 3.51 14.00
N THR A 36 -1.44 2.57 13.19
CA THR A 36 -0.62 1.44 13.65
C THR A 36 0.80 1.45 13.09
N SER A 37 1.14 2.49 12.31
CA SER A 37 2.40 2.59 11.57
C SER A 37 2.60 1.38 10.66
N ILE A 38 3.50 0.45 10.99
CA ILE A 38 3.82 -0.72 10.16
C ILE A 38 3.17 -2.02 10.64
N ILE A 39 2.62 -2.07 11.86
CA ILE A 39 2.22 -3.33 12.49
C ILE A 39 1.00 -3.96 11.80
N ALA A 40 -0.13 -3.25 11.71
CA ALA A 40 -1.31 -3.81 11.06
C ALA A 40 -1.10 -4.06 9.56
N PRO A 41 -0.44 -3.15 8.80
CA PRO A 41 -0.09 -3.41 7.40
C PRO A 41 0.75 -4.67 7.21
N LEU A 42 1.72 -4.93 8.11
CA LEU A 42 2.56 -6.13 8.08
C LEU A 42 1.77 -7.40 8.33
N ILE A 43 0.88 -7.39 9.32
CA ILE A 43 0.02 -8.54 9.63
C ILE A 43 -0.87 -8.86 8.43
N ILE A 44 -1.55 -7.86 7.86
CA ILE A 44 -2.43 -8.04 6.70
C ILE A 44 -1.64 -8.60 5.52
N TRP A 45 -0.50 -8.00 5.20
CA TRP A 45 0.33 -8.46 4.09
C TRP A 45 0.80 -9.90 4.30
N LEU A 46 1.26 -10.26 5.51
CA LEU A 46 1.76 -11.62 5.76
C LEU A 46 0.66 -12.68 5.66
N ILE A 47 -0.57 -12.37 6.09
CA ILE A 47 -1.70 -13.29 6.01
C ILE A 47 -2.20 -13.44 4.57
N LYS A 48 -2.26 -12.33 3.80
CA LYS A 48 -2.96 -12.30 2.51
C LYS A 48 -2.07 -12.38 1.28
N ARG A 49 -0.75 -12.29 1.43
CA ARG A 49 0.17 -12.31 0.28
C ARG A 49 0.18 -13.62 -0.49
N GLU A 50 -0.08 -14.76 0.15
CA GLU A 50 -0.12 -16.06 -0.53
C GLU A 50 -1.44 -16.27 -1.26
N ASP A 51 -2.53 -15.71 -0.72
CA ASP A 51 -3.89 -15.79 -1.30
C ASP A 51 -4.07 -14.89 -2.52
N SER A 52 -3.43 -13.70 -2.54
CA SER A 52 -3.65 -12.70 -3.57
C SER A 52 -2.35 -12.05 -4.06
N PRO A 53 -1.99 -12.24 -5.35
CA PRO A 53 -0.87 -11.55 -5.96
C PRO A 53 -1.00 -10.03 -5.92
N PHE A 54 -2.23 -9.50 -5.93
CA PHE A 54 -2.48 -8.05 -5.81
C PHE A 54 -2.12 -7.55 -4.41
N VAL A 55 -2.55 -8.25 -3.35
CA VAL A 55 -2.19 -7.89 -1.97
C VAL A 55 -0.69 -8.03 -1.74
N ASP A 56 -0.02 -9.03 -2.33
CA ASP A 56 1.44 -9.15 -2.24
C ASP A 56 2.15 -7.93 -2.86
N ARG A 57 1.72 -7.49 -4.05
CA ARG A 57 2.27 -6.29 -4.70
C ARG A 57 1.96 -5.02 -3.93
N ALA A 58 0.74 -4.85 -3.44
CA ALA A 58 0.34 -3.71 -2.63
C ALA A 58 1.17 -3.61 -1.34
N GLY A 59 1.37 -4.73 -0.63
CA GLY A 59 2.21 -4.78 0.57
C GLY A 59 3.67 -4.46 0.26
N LYS A 60 4.25 -5.07 -0.78
CA LYS A 60 5.63 -4.74 -1.23
C LYS A 60 5.79 -3.27 -1.58
N ASN A 61 4.83 -2.68 -2.29
CA ASN A 61 4.84 -1.25 -2.63
C ASN A 61 4.75 -0.38 -1.37
N PHE A 62 3.88 -0.73 -0.41
CA PHE A 62 3.78 -0.05 0.88
C PHE A 62 5.11 -0.09 1.65
N PHE A 63 5.76 -1.25 1.78
CA PHE A 63 7.03 -1.36 2.49
C PHE A 63 8.18 -0.65 1.77
N ASN A 64 8.23 -0.73 0.44
CA ASN A 64 9.17 0.05 -0.36
C ASN A 64 8.99 1.55 -0.11
N PHE A 65 7.75 2.03 -0.07
CA PHE A 65 7.41 3.42 0.21
C PHE A 65 7.80 3.84 1.63
N VAL A 66 7.32 3.16 2.67
CA VAL A 66 7.59 3.53 4.07
C VAL A 66 9.09 3.53 4.34
N LEU A 67 9.82 2.49 3.91
CA LEU A 67 11.26 2.41 4.14
C LEU A 67 12.02 3.54 3.43
N SER A 68 11.60 3.91 2.22
CA SER A 68 12.19 5.04 1.50
C SER A 68 11.95 6.37 2.20
N TYR A 69 10.72 6.61 2.66
CA TYR A 69 10.39 7.86 3.34
C TYR A 69 11.02 7.97 4.72
N VAL A 70 11.24 6.85 5.42
CA VAL A 70 12.08 6.82 6.64
C VAL A 70 13.50 7.27 6.32
N ILE A 71 14.10 6.80 5.22
CA ILE A 71 15.44 7.23 4.78
C ILE A 71 15.44 8.73 4.45
N TRP A 72 14.46 9.21 3.67
CA TRP A 72 14.37 10.63 3.29
C TRP A 72 14.18 11.55 4.50
N LEU A 73 13.32 11.18 5.45
CA LEU A 73 13.13 11.92 6.70
C LEU A 73 14.39 11.88 7.58
N SER A 74 15.11 10.77 7.60
CA SER A 74 16.39 10.67 8.32
C SER A 74 17.44 11.63 7.74
N ILE A 75 17.57 11.67 6.42
CA ILE A 75 18.45 12.62 5.71
C ILE A 75 18.03 14.06 6.01
N ALA A 76 16.73 14.37 5.94
CA ALA A 76 16.21 15.70 6.23
C ALA A 76 16.46 16.11 7.70
N THR A 77 16.39 15.17 8.64
CA THR A 77 16.69 15.39 10.05
C THR A 77 18.18 15.74 10.26
N ILE A 78 19.09 14.99 9.62
CA ILE A 78 20.53 15.31 9.66
C ILE A 78 20.80 16.69 9.02
N ALA A 79 20.09 17.01 7.93
CA ALA A 79 20.20 18.29 7.26
C ALA A 79 19.67 19.47 8.09
N MET A 80 18.97 19.25 9.22
CA MET A 80 18.60 20.33 10.14
C MET A 80 19.82 20.99 10.78
N LEU A 81 20.96 20.28 10.91
CA LEU A 81 22.20 20.82 11.45
C LEU A 81 22.74 22.01 10.63
N ILE A 82 22.41 22.05 9.33
CA ILE A 82 22.76 23.13 8.40
C ILE A 82 21.55 23.99 8.03
N LEU A 83 20.50 23.99 8.87
CA LEU A 83 19.23 24.72 8.75
C LEU A 83 18.32 24.36 7.57
N ILE A 84 18.82 23.72 6.51
CA ILE A 84 18.00 23.36 5.34
C ILE A 84 16.95 22.29 5.65
N GLY A 85 17.21 21.44 6.65
CA GLY A 85 16.29 20.39 7.08
C GLY A 85 14.95 20.90 7.62
N PHE A 86 14.90 22.13 8.15
CA PHE A 86 13.65 22.72 8.66
C PHE A 86 12.60 22.94 7.56
N ILE A 87 13.04 23.16 6.33
CA ILE A 87 12.15 23.31 5.16
C ILE A 87 11.90 21.94 4.51
N LEU A 88 12.95 21.11 4.39
CA LEU A 88 12.87 19.84 3.69
C LEU A 88 12.00 18.79 4.42
N PHE A 89 12.12 18.72 5.75
CA PHE A 89 11.38 17.76 6.58
C PHE A 89 9.84 17.88 6.44
N PRO A 90 9.21 19.06 6.63
CA PRO A 90 7.76 19.17 6.47
C PRO A 90 7.29 18.88 5.04
N ILE A 91 8.09 19.21 4.02
CA ILE A 91 7.76 18.88 2.62
C ILE A 91 7.67 17.36 2.43
N ILE A 92 8.66 16.61 2.90
CA ILE A 92 8.68 15.14 2.80
C ILE A 92 7.54 14.53 3.62
N ALA A 93 7.26 15.06 4.82
CA ALA A 93 6.17 14.58 5.66
C ALA A 93 4.79 14.78 5.00
N ILE A 94 4.57 15.93 4.35
CA ILE A 94 3.34 16.21 3.60
C ILE A 94 3.23 15.28 2.38
N LEU A 95 4.32 15.08 1.64
CA LEU A 95 4.33 14.14 0.50
C LEU A 95 4.02 12.71 0.95
N HIS A 96 4.60 12.25 2.06
CA HIS A 96 4.28 10.95 2.65
C HIS A 96 2.78 10.84 2.93
N PHE A 97 2.20 11.82 3.62
CA PHE A 97 0.78 11.83 3.94
C PHE A 97 -0.12 11.77 2.69
N ILE A 98 0.14 12.64 1.70
CA ILE A 98 -0.62 12.68 0.45
C ILE A 98 -0.51 11.35 -0.29
N PHE A 99 0.70 10.80 -0.42
CA PHE A 99 0.88 9.56 -1.18
C PHE A 99 0.31 8.34 -0.49
N THR A 100 0.24 8.29 0.84
CA THR A 100 -0.49 7.23 1.55
C THR A 100 -1.97 7.25 1.19
N ILE A 101 -2.60 8.43 1.12
CA ILE A 101 -4.01 8.57 0.71
C ILE A 101 -4.19 8.15 -0.75
N VAL A 102 -3.35 8.65 -1.66
CA VAL A 102 -3.42 8.28 -3.08
C VAL A 102 -3.23 6.77 -3.27
N ALA A 103 -2.31 6.16 -2.54
CA ALA A 103 -2.09 4.72 -2.58
C ALA A 103 -3.30 3.93 -2.07
N ALA A 104 -3.94 4.39 -0.99
CA ALA A 104 -5.17 3.79 -0.49
C ALA A 104 -6.31 3.84 -1.53
N VAL A 105 -6.52 5.01 -2.16
CA VAL A 105 -7.55 5.17 -3.19
C VAL A 105 -7.27 4.30 -4.42
N LYS A 106 -6.00 4.25 -4.86
CA LYS A 106 -5.61 3.40 -6.00
C LYS A 106 -5.74 1.92 -5.68
N ALA A 107 -5.36 1.50 -4.48
CA ALA A 107 -5.56 0.13 -4.01
C ALA A 107 -7.06 -0.24 -4.00
N TYR A 108 -7.92 0.69 -3.57
CA TYR A 108 -9.37 0.50 -3.61
C TYR A 108 -9.89 0.34 -5.04
N ASN A 109 -9.29 1.02 -6.02
CA ASN A 109 -9.62 0.89 -7.43
C ASN A 109 -9.01 -0.37 -8.10
N GLY A 110 -8.22 -1.17 -7.39
CA GLY A 110 -7.50 -2.31 -7.96
C GLY A 110 -6.27 -1.92 -8.78
N GLU A 111 -5.77 -0.69 -8.62
CA GLU A 111 -4.60 -0.18 -9.32
C GLU A 111 -3.33 -0.39 -8.50
N ASP A 112 -2.30 -0.96 -9.14
CA ASP A 112 -0.96 -1.01 -8.57
C ASP A 112 -0.32 0.37 -8.55
N TYR A 113 0.09 0.82 -7.37
CA TYR A 113 0.74 2.12 -7.20
C TYR A 113 1.97 2.03 -6.32
N LEU A 114 3.10 2.49 -6.85
CA LEU A 114 4.31 2.75 -6.07
C LEU A 114 4.46 4.27 -5.97
N PRO A 115 4.36 4.85 -4.76
CA PRO A 115 4.56 6.27 -4.55
C PRO A 115 5.90 6.79 -5.11
N PRO A 116 5.95 8.01 -5.67
CA PRO A 116 7.20 8.65 -6.06
C PRO A 116 8.19 8.72 -4.91
N LEU A 117 9.49 8.74 -5.25
CA LEU A 117 10.61 8.69 -4.31
C LEU A 117 10.75 7.38 -3.52
N SER A 118 9.98 6.34 -3.90
CA SER A 118 10.14 5.00 -3.32
C SER A 118 11.21 4.19 -4.06
N ILE A 119 12.18 3.71 -3.30
CA ILE A 119 13.20 2.76 -3.71
C ILE A 119 12.61 1.34 -3.64
N ARG A 120 12.83 0.54 -4.68
CA ARG A 120 12.33 -0.84 -4.78
C ARG A 120 13.29 -1.80 -4.07
N PHE A 121 13.07 -2.05 -2.78
CA PHE A 121 13.78 -3.08 -2.02
C PHE A 121 13.24 -4.47 -2.32
N PHE A 122 11.92 -4.59 -2.43
CA PHE A 122 11.21 -5.82 -2.77
C PHE A 122 10.66 -5.73 -4.21
N LYS A 123 10.81 -6.81 -4.98
CA LYS A 123 10.26 -6.97 -6.33
C LYS A 123 8.95 -7.75 -6.31
#